data_AF-A0A0R2MJL2-F1
#
_entry.id   AF-A0A0R2MJL2-F1
#
_cell.length_a   1.000
_cell.length_b   1.000
_cell.length_c   1.000
_cell.angle_alpha   90.00
_cell.angle_beta   90.00
_cell.angle_gamma   90.00
#
_symmetry.space_group_name_H-M   'P 1'
#
loop_
_entity.id
_entity.type
_entity.pdbx_description
1 polymer ?
#
loop_
_entity_poly.entity_id
_entity_poly.type
_entity_poly.pdbx_seq_one_letter_code
_entity_poly.pdbx_strand_id
1 'polypeptide(L)' 'MLIIYEHYKGTQLNFPVHLYDRKLVAQRVLAEFDGHNQHDLARKYGYSQKWIQMVVREKKNINK' A
#
# COMPACT_ATOMS: atom_id res chain seq x y z
N MET A 1 -21.05 -12.15 -19.84
CA MET A 1 -21.07 -12.96 -18.61
C MET A 1 -19.68 -12.87 -18.00
N LEU A 2 -19.56 -12.39 -16.75
CA LEU A 2 -18.27 -12.14 -16.11
C LEU A 2 -17.51 -13.47 -15.99
N ILE A 3 -16.35 -13.59 -16.67
CA ILE A 3 -15.47 -14.78 -16.66
C ILE A 3 -15.16 -15.23 -15.22
N ILE A 4 -15.07 -14.26 -14.31
CA ILE A 4 -14.86 -14.45 -12.88
C ILE A 4 -16.04 -15.23 -12.24
N TYR A 5 -17.28 -14.93 -12.63
CA TYR A 5 -18.43 -15.66 -12.11
C TYR A 5 -18.47 -17.11 -12.59
N GLU A 6 -18.09 -17.39 -13.84
CA GLU A 6 -18.07 -18.77 -14.33
C GLU A 6 -17.04 -19.64 -13.61
N HIS A 7 -15.85 -19.10 -13.33
CA HIS A 7 -14.77 -19.85 -12.69
C HIS A 7 -14.86 -19.92 -11.17
N TYR A 8 -15.48 -18.92 -10.52
CA TYR A 8 -15.49 -18.81 -9.05
C TYR A 8 -16.89 -18.88 -8.43
N LYS A 9 -17.94 -19.20 -9.21
CA LYS A 9 -19.27 -19.46 -8.65
C LYS A 9 -19.22 -20.59 -7.63
N GLY A 10 -19.81 -20.37 -6.46
CA GLY A 10 -19.85 -21.36 -5.37
C GLY A 10 -18.63 -21.36 -4.44
N THR A 11 -17.64 -20.47 -4.65
CA THR A 11 -16.50 -20.29 -3.74
C THR A 11 -16.52 -18.92 -3.07
N GLN A 12 -16.11 -18.84 -1.80
CA GLN A 12 -15.82 -17.56 -1.13
C GLN A 12 -14.40 -17.11 -1.49
N LEU A 13 -14.31 -16.04 -2.28
CA LEU A 13 -13.04 -15.39 -2.59
C LEU A 13 -12.69 -14.39 -1.50
N ASN A 14 -11.56 -14.60 -0.82
CA ASN A 14 -10.95 -13.58 0.04
C ASN A 14 -10.00 -12.73 -0.79
N PHE A 15 -10.41 -11.49 -1.07
CA PHE A 15 -9.54 -10.55 -1.75
C PHE A 15 -8.56 -9.91 -0.76
N PRO A 16 -7.27 -9.81 -1.11
CA PRO A 16 -6.35 -9.01 -0.33
C PRO A 16 -6.80 -7.54 -0.38
N VAL A 17 -6.72 -6.88 0.77
CA VAL A 17 -7.06 -5.45 0.91
C VAL A 17 -6.18 -4.57 0.01
N HIS A 18 -4.95 -5.03 -0.27
CA HIS A 18 -4.01 -4.39 -1.18
C HIS A 18 -3.63 -5.36 -2.29
N LEU A 19 -4.06 -5.04 -3.52
CA LEU A 19 -3.70 -5.77 -4.75
C LEU A 19 -2.29 -5.43 -5.26
N TYR A 20 -1.64 -4.43 -4.66
CA TYR A 20 -0.33 -3.92 -5.06
C TYR A 20 0.76 -4.36 -4.09
N ASP A 21 1.98 -4.51 -4.59
CA ASP A 21 3.13 -4.90 -3.76
C ASP A 21 3.48 -3.79 -2.75
N ARG A 22 3.49 -4.16 -1.46
CA ARG A 22 3.76 -3.25 -0.35
C ARG A 22 5.17 -2.63 -0.42
N LYS A 23 6.16 -3.33 -0.96
CA LYS A 23 7.54 -2.82 -1.10
C LYS A 23 7.63 -1.76 -2.19
N LEU A 24 6.93 -1.97 -3.31
CA LEU A 24 6.83 -0.96 -4.38
C LEU A 24 6.14 0.31 -3.88
N VAL A 25 5.06 0.17 -3.12
CA VAL A 25 4.39 1.32 -2.50
C VAL A 25 5.33 2.04 -1.53
N ALA A 26 6.07 1.30 -0.68
CA ALA A 26 7.03 1.90 0.24
C ALA A 26 8.10 2.73 -0.49
N GLN A 27 8.64 2.23 -1.60
CA GLN A 27 9.60 2.97 -2.42
C GLN A 27 9.00 4.25 -3.01
N ARG A 28 7.77 4.18 -3.53
CA ARG A 28 7.07 5.35 -4.07
C ARG A 28 6.75 6.39 -3.01
N VAL A 29 6.27 5.93 -1.85
CA VAL A 29 6.03 6.77 -0.68
C VAL A 29 7.30 7.52 -0.30
N LEU A 30 8.44 6.84 -0.22
CA LEU A 30 9.73 7.47 0.10
C LEU A 30 10.19 8.47 -0.97
N ALA A 31 9.94 8.18 -2.25
CA ALA A 31 10.31 9.07 -3.36
C ALA A 31 9.43 10.33 -3.42
N GLU A 32 8.15 10.21 -3.09
CA GLU A 32 7.20 11.33 -3.05
C GLU A 32 7.12 12.01 -1.68
N PHE A 33 7.91 11.61 -0.68
CA PHE A 33 7.77 12.11 0.68
C PHE A 33 8.49 13.45 0.88
N ASP A 34 7.73 14.55 0.90
CA ASP A 34 8.25 15.92 1.08
C ASP A 34 8.36 16.38 2.55
N GLY A 35 8.10 15.50 3.52
CA GLY A 35 8.16 15.81 4.96
C GLY A 35 6.81 16.19 5.60
N HIS A 36 5.89 16.79 4.85
CA HIS A 36 4.56 17.19 5.35
C HIS A 36 3.36 16.43 4.74
N ASN A 37 3.56 15.66 3.66
CA ASN A 37 2.46 15.05 2.89
C ASN A 37 2.01 13.65 3.38
N GLN A 38 2.28 13.29 4.65
CA GLN A 38 1.94 11.95 5.18
C GLN A 38 0.45 11.64 5.08
N HIS A 39 -0.41 12.65 5.20
CA HIS A 39 -1.86 12.50 5.10
C HIS A 39 -2.31 12.19 3.66
N ASP A 40 -1.78 12.94 2.70
CA ASP A 40 -2.09 12.77 1.28
C ASP A 40 -1.60 11.42 0.75
N LEU A 41 -0.37 11.01 1.11
CA LEU A 41 0.15 9.69 0.73
C LEU A 41 -0.68 8.56 1.36
N ALA A 42 -1.14 8.71 2.61
CA ALA A 42 -1.96 7.72 3.29
C ALA A 42 -3.28 7.51 2.53
N ARG A 43 -3.92 8.61 2.13
CA ARG A 43 -5.15 8.58 1.35
C ARG A 43 -4.91 8.03 -0.07
N LYS A 44 -3.83 8.45 -0.73
CA LYS A 44 -3.49 8.05 -2.11
C LYS A 44 -3.24 6.54 -2.24
N TYR A 45 -2.50 5.96 -1.28
CA TYR A 45 -2.12 4.55 -1.31
C TYR A 45 -3.02 3.65 -0.45
N GLY A 46 -4.01 4.21 0.24
CA GLY A 46 -4.93 3.44 1.09
C GLY A 46 -4.25 2.80 2.30
N TYR A 47 -3.22 3.45 2.83
CA TYR A 47 -2.51 3.02 4.04
C TYR A 47 -2.76 3.98 5.20
N SER A 48 -2.53 3.52 6.42
CA SER A 48 -2.58 4.41 7.58
C SER A 48 -1.39 5.36 7.62
N GLN A 49 -1.58 6.56 8.19
CA GLN A 49 -0.47 7.49 8.42
C GLN A 49 0.65 6.86 9.28
N LYS A 50 0.29 6.01 10.25
CA LYS A 50 1.26 5.24 11.05
C LYS A 50 2.15 4.36 10.17
N TRP A 51 1.58 3.69 9.17
CA TRP A 51 2.36 2.85 8.26
C TRP A 51 3.37 3.69 7.46
N ILE A 52 2.94 4.84 6.94
CA ILE A 52 3.82 5.76 6.22
C ILE A 52 4.97 6.26 7.11
N GLN A 53 4.66 6.64 8.36
CA GLN A 53 5.70 7.02 9.32
C GLN A 53 6.70 5.91 9.60
N MET A 54 6.24 4.65 9.72
CA MET A 54 7.13 3.50 9.88
C MET A 54 8.05 3.33 8.66
N VAL A 55 7.50 3.38 7.44
CA VAL A 55 8.27 3.26 6.20
C VAL A 55 9.36 4.33 6.09
N VAL A 56 9.01 5.59 6.37
CA VAL A 56 9.96 6.72 6.38
C VAL A 56 11.04 6.51 7.46
N ARG A 57 10.65 6.06 8.65
CA ARG A 57 11.58 5.83 9.77
C ARG A 57 12.52 4.65 9.52
N GLU A 58 12.04 3.55 8.94
CA GLU A 58 12.85 2.40 8.56
C GLU A 58 13.93 2.80 7.56
N LYS A 59 13.58 3.57 6.52
CA LYS A 59 14.57 4.06 5.56
C LYS A 59 15.63 4.95 6.20
N LYS A 60 15.23 5.80 7.16
CA LYS A 60 16.17 6.67 7.89
C LYS A 60 17.15 5.88 8.77
N ASN A 61 16.75 4.73 9.32
CA ASN A 61 17.63 3.85 10.08
C ASN A 61 18.57 3.02 9.19
N ILE A 62 18.15 2.64 7.99
CA ILE A 62 19.02 1.93 7.02
C ILE A 62 20.17 2.83 6.52
N ASN A 63 20.01 4.15 6.56
CA ASN A 63 21.01 5.10 6.06
C ASN A 63 21.98 5.63 7.14
N LYS A 64 21.93 5.08 8.36
CA LYS A 64 22.78 5.44 9.50
C LYS A 64 23.72 4.28 9.82
#